data_AF-A0A2U3KVH2-F1
#
_entry.id   AF-A0A2U3KVH2-F1
#
_cell.length_a   1.000
_cell.length_b   1.000
_cell.length_c   1.000
_cell.angle_alpha   90.00
_cell.angle_beta   90.00
_cell.angle_gamma   90.00
#
_symmetry.space_group_name_H-M   'P 1'
#
loop_
_entity.id
_entity.type
_entity.pdbx_description
1 polymer ?
#
loop_
_entity_poly.entity_id
_entity_poly.type
_entity_poly.pdbx_seq_one_letter_code
_entity_poly.pdbx_strand_id
1 'polypeptide(L)'
;MTVTLRSSYLSTESSYLDLGRELAQMVYGHDIDHVLLLHLGAFGSTILPDALDLLEKKGFKLVTIEEAESNPVYEGDPDVGSQYGGTLLELWMEAKKIKFPPAMAKPYKELAEICK
;
A
#
# COMPACT_ATOMS: atom_id res chain seq x y z
N MET A 1 -3.83 -12.38 23.75
CA MET A 1 -4.47 -11.10 23.41
C MET A 1 -5.32 -11.32 22.17
N THR A 2 -6.59 -10.94 22.19
CA THR A 2 -7.47 -11.09 21.03
C THR A 2 -7.13 -10.00 20.01
N VAL A 3 -6.76 -10.39 18.79
CA VAL A 3 -6.55 -9.46 17.68
C VAL A 3 -7.91 -8.95 17.22
N THR A 4 -8.07 -7.63 17.10
CA THR A 4 -9.30 -7.00 16.59
C THR A 4 -9.15 -6.69 15.11
N LEU A 5 -10.27 -6.53 14.38
CA LEU A 5 -10.24 -6.09 12.98
C LEU A 5 -9.51 -4.75 12.82
N ARG A 6 -9.75 -3.79 13.73
CA ARG A 6 -9.06 -2.49 13.76
C ARG A 6 -7.55 -2.63 13.92
N SER A 7 -7.09 -3.37 14.92
CA SER A 7 -5.65 -3.53 15.17
C SER A 7 -4.96 -4.30 14.05
N SER A 8 -5.63 -5.33 13.51
CA SER A 8 -5.14 -6.13 12.38
C SER A 8 -5.00 -5.29 11.11
N TYR A 9 -6.00 -4.45 10.84
CA TYR A 9 -5.97 -3.51 9.72
C TYR A 9 -4.79 -2.55 9.84
N LEU A 10 -4.67 -1.83 10.96
CA LEU A 10 -3.62 -0.82 11.14
C LEU A 10 -2.21 -1.43 11.17
N SER A 11 -2.03 -2.65 11.71
CA SER A 11 -0.73 -3.32 11.66
C SER A 11 -0.34 -3.75 10.24
N THR A 12 -1.32 -4.24 9.48
CA THR A 12 -1.13 -4.59 8.07
C THR A 12 -0.78 -3.34 7.27
N GLU A 13 -1.60 -2.29 7.38
CA GLU A 13 -1.39 -1.02 6.69
C GLU A 13 -0.01 -0.42 7.00
N SER A 14 0.36 -0.35 8.29
CA SER A 14 1.68 0.13 8.74
C SER A 14 2.84 -0.59 8.06
N SER A 15 2.71 -1.91 7.85
CA SER A 15 3.74 -2.72 7.20
C SER A 15 3.75 -2.54 5.69
N TYR A 16 2.59 -2.34 5.07
CA TYR A 16 2.48 -2.10 3.63
C TYR A 16 2.93 -0.69 3.24
N LEU A 17 2.80 0.30 4.13
CA LEU A 17 3.41 1.63 3.95
C LEU A 17 4.94 1.57 3.94
N ASP A 18 5.54 0.76 4.82
CA ASP A 18 6.99 0.56 4.84
C ASP A 18 7.44 -0.20 3.58
N LEU A 19 6.69 -1.23 3.18
CA LEU A 19 6.92 -1.98 1.95
C LEU A 19 6.85 -1.07 0.71
N GLY A 20 5.87 -0.18 0.61
CA GLY A 20 5.74 0.75 -0.52
C GLY A 20 7.00 1.60 -0.72
N ARG A 21 7.55 2.16 0.37
CA ARG A 21 8.83 2.90 0.33
C ARG A 21 10.00 2.02 -0.07
N GLU A 22 10.06 0.79 0.44
CA GLU A 22 11.09 -0.18 0.06
C GLU A 22 11.03 -0.51 -1.43
N LEU A 23 9.83 -0.77 -1.97
CA LEU A 23 9.65 -1.05 -3.40
C LEU A 23 10.03 0.17 -4.26
N ALA A 24 9.68 1.39 -3.85
CA ALA A 24 10.10 2.61 -4.55
C ALA A 24 11.64 2.72 -4.60
N GLN A 25 12.31 2.47 -3.48
CA GLN A 25 13.77 2.45 -3.41
C GLN A 25 14.38 1.38 -4.33
N MET A 26 13.77 0.20 -4.43
CA MET A 26 14.24 -0.88 -5.30
C MET A 26 14.02 -0.60 -6.79
N VAL A 27 12.90 0.05 -7.14
CA VAL A 27 12.50 0.32 -8.53
C VAL A 27 13.18 1.58 -9.09
N TYR A 28 13.20 2.66 -8.31
CA TYR A 28 13.62 4.01 -8.73
C TYR A 28 14.87 4.54 -8.00
N GLY A 29 15.34 3.86 -6.96
CA GLY A 29 16.51 4.31 -6.19
C GLY A 29 16.24 5.48 -5.24
N HIS A 30 14.98 5.88 -5.08
CA HIS A 30 14.52 6.89 -4.13
C HIS A 30 13.03 6.67 -3.80
N ASP A 31 12.54 7.31 -2.73
CA ASP A 31 11.10 7.32 -2.41
C ASP A 31 10.33 8.24 -3.37
N ILE A 32 9.02 8.02 -3.51
CA ILE A 32 8.15 8.75 -4.46
C ILE A 32 6.93 9.33 -3.74
N ASP A 33 6.20 10.22 -4.42
CA ASP A 33 4.89 10.68 -3.95
C ASP A 33 3.88 9.57 -4.21
N HIS A 34 3.54 8.78 -3.20
CA HIS A 34 2.64 7.62 -3.34
C HIS A 34 1.18 8.04 -3.56
N VAL A 35 0.50 7.40 -4.51
CA VAL A 35 -0.95 7.54 -4.70
C VAL A 35 -1.70 6.55 -3.80
N LEU A 36 -2.55 7.07 -2.91
CA LEU A 36 -3.38 6.27 -2.02
C LEU A 36 -4.67 5.81 -2.72
N LEU A 37 -4.80 4.51 -2.95
CA LEU A 37 -6.03 3.88 -3.44
C LEU A 37 -6.92 3.42 -2.26
N LEU A 38 -8.15 3.90 -2.20
CA LEU A 38 -9.13 3.50 -1.20
C LEU A 38 -10.33 2.79 -1.84
N HIS A 39 -10.83 1.76 -1.16
CA HIS A 39 -12.08 1.10 -1.52
C HIS A 39 -13.18 1.59 -0.59
N LEU A 40 -14.28 2.09 -1.17
CA LEU A 40 -15.44 2.50 -0.37
C LEU A 40 -16.15 1.27 0.19
N GLY A 41 -16.20 1.17 1.52
CA GLY A 41 -16.90 0.09 2.23
C GLY A 41 -17.27 0.50 3.65
N ALA A 42 -18.18 -0.26 4.27
CA ALA A 42 -18.73 0.05 5.60
C ALA A 42 -17.67 0.17 6.69
N PHE A 43 -16.65 -0.69 6.66
CA PHE A 43 -15.53 -0.57 7.59
C PHE A 43 -14.58 0.57 7.21
N GLY A 44 -14.44 0.85 5.91
CA GLY A 44 -13.58 1.90 5.37
C GLY A 44 -13.88 3.27 5.99
N SER A 45 -15.15 3.67 6.04
CA SER A 45 -15.55 4.95 6.67
C SER A 45 -15.28 5.00 8.18
N THR A 46 -15.26 3.84 8.85
CA THR A 46 -15.01 3.73 10.29
C THR A 46 -13.52 3.79 10.63
N ILE A 47 -12.67 3.23 9.76
CA ILE A 47 -11.23 3.10 10.00
C ILE A 47 -10.42 4.26 9.39
N LEU A 48 -10.99 4.99 8.42
CA LEU A 48 -10.29 6.03 7.68
C LEU A 48 -9.60 7.07 8.59
N PRO A 49 -10.22 7.61 9.66
CA PRO A 49 -9.52 8.54 10.55
C PRO A 49 -8.23 7.95 11.15
N ASP A 50 -8.28 6.71 11.65
CA ASP A 50 -7.10 6.05 12.22
C ASP A 50 -6.03 5.76 11.15
N ALA A 51 -6.45 5.46 9.92
CA ALA A 51 -5.54 5.22 8.79
C ALA A 51 -4.81 6.51 8.37
N LEU A 52 -5.51 7.65 8.33
CA LEU A 52 -4.90 8.96 8.06
C LEU A 52 -3.95 9.38 9.19
N ASP A 53 -4.33 9.17 10.45
CA ASP A 53 -3.46 9.39 11.60
C ASP A 53 -2.19 8.53 11.54
N LEU A 54 -2.30 7.28 11.06
CA LEU A 54 -1.16 6.39 10.86
C LEU A 54 -0.21 6.92 9.78
N LEU A 55 -0.74 7.43 8.66
CA LEU A 55 0.07 8.06 7.61
C LEU A 55 0.86 9.25 8.17
N GLU A 56 0.21 10.14 8.91
CA GLU A 56 0.87 11.29 9.53
C GLU A 56 1.97 10.85 10.52
N LYS A 57 1.69 9.86 11.39
CA LYS A 57 2.68 9.29 12.32
C LYS A 57 3.86 8.62 11.61
N LYS A 58 3.64 8.09 10.40
CA LYS A 58 4.67 7.53 9.52
C LYS A 58 5.42 8.59 8.70
N GLY A 59 5.11 9.87 8.91
CA GLY A 59 5.77 11.01 8.29
C GLY A 59 5.29 11.33 6.87
N PHE A 60 4.16 10.77 6.43
CA PHE A 60 3.56 11.15 5.14
C PHE A 60 2.87 12.51 5.25
N LYS A 61 2.80 13.21 4.11
CA LYS A 61 2.00 14.42 3.93
C LYS A 61 0.98 14.14 2.83
N LEU A 62 -0.25 14.58 3.04
CA LEU A 62 -1.29 14.50 2.02
C LEU A 62 -1.12 15.66 1.04
N VAL A 63 -1.03 15.33 -0.24
CA VAL A 63 -0.94 16.26 -1.36
C VAL A 63 -2.09 15.97 -2.33
N THR A 64 -2.30 16.84 -3.32
CA THR A 64 -3.29 16.55 -4.37
C THR A 64 -2.77 15.51 -5.33
N ILE A 65 -3.66 14.89 -6.11
CA ILE A 65 -3.25 13.92 -7.13
C ILE A 65 -2.38 14.58 -8.21
N GLU A 66 -2.67 15.82 -8.58
CA GLU A 66 -1.90 16.58 -9.57
C GLU A 66 -0.46 16.85 -9.08
N GLU A 67 -0.28 17.08 -7.78
CA GLU A 67 1.04 17.23 -7.18
C GLU A 67 1.80 15.90 -7.18
N ALA A 68 1.16 14.79 -6.77
CA ALA A 68 1.78 13.47 -6.77
C ALA A 68 2.16 13.00 -8.20
N GLU A 69 1.25 13.15 -9.16
CA GLU A 69 1.46 12.75 -10.56
C GLU A 69 2.42 13.66 -11.33
N SER A 70 2.82 14.81 -10.78
CA SER A 70 3.88 15.64 -11.35
C SER A 70 5.26 14.96 -11.27
N ASN A 71 5.38 13.90 -10.46
CA ASN A 71 6.59 13.10 -10.38
C ASN A 71 6.76 12.24 -11.67
N PRO A 72 7.90 12.32 -12.38
CA PRO A 72 8.12 11.62 -13.65
C PRO A 72 7.97 10.09 -13.59
N VAL A 73 8.01 9.48 -12.40
CA VAL A 73 7.75 8.05 -12.23
C VAL A 73 6.37 7.62 -12.72
N TYR A 74 5.41 8.54 -12.77
CA TYR A 74 4.04 8.29 -13.24
C TYR A 74 3.89 8.37 -14.77
N GLU A 75 4.92 8.77 -15.52
CA GLU A 75 4.90 8.78 -16.99
C GLU A 75 5.11 7.38 -17.59
N GLY A 76 5.65 6.45 -16.80
CA GLY A 76 6.03 5.12 -17.25
C GLY A 76 4.92 4.08 -17.10
N ASP A 77 4.68 3.31 -18.17
CA ASP A 77 3.86 2.09 -18.14
C ASP A 77 4.77 0.86 -18.01
N PRO A 78 4.62 0.02 -16.96
CA PRO A 78 5.35 -1.23 -16.84
C PRO A 78 5.13 -2.22 -17.99
N ASP A 79 4.05 -2.09 -18.76
CA ASP A 79 3.63 -3.03 -19.82
C ASP A 79 3.51 -4.48 -19.32
N VAL A 80 2.93 -4.64 -18.13
CA VAL A 80 2.72 -5.94 -17.47
C VAL A 80 1.24 -6.20 -17.26
N GLY A 81 0.70 -7.19 -17.98
CA GLY A 81 -0.65 -7.72 -17.79
C GLY A 81 -0.74 -8.72 -16.63
N SER A 82 -0.53 -8.27 -15.39
CA SER A 82 -0.60 -9.15 -14.21
C SER A 82 -2.04 -9.64 -13.97
N GLN A 83 -2.23 -10.95 -13.80
CA GLN A 83 -3.55 -11.60 -13.69
C GLN A 83 -4.42 -11.02 -12.56
N TYR A 84 -3.78 -10.62 -11.46
CA TYR A 84 -4.46 -10.09 -10.27
C TYR A 84 -4.31 -8.57 -10.13
N GLY A 85 -3.74 -7.92 -11.14
CA GLY A 85 -3.29 -6.54 -11.06
C GLY A 85 -2.14 -6.36 -10.08
N GLY A 86 -1.86 -5.11 -9.76
CA GLY A 86 -0.84 -4.70 -8.80
C GLY A 86 -0.79 -3.18 -8.70
N THR A 87 -0.13 -2.68 -7.67
CA THR A 87 0.30 -1.29 -7.62
C THR A 87 1.36 -1.02 -8.69
N LEU A 88 1.57 0.25 -9.05
CA LEU A 88 2.60 0.65 -10.03
C LEU A 88 3.98 0.06 -9.69
N LEU A 89 4.37 0.10 -8.42
CA LEU A 89 5.64 -0.42 -7.94
C LEU A 89 5.73 -1.95 -8.06
N GLU A 90 4.68 -2.68 -7.72
CA GLU A 90 4.64 -4.14 -7.89
C GLU A 90 4.77 -4.53 -9.37
N LEU A 91 4.08 -3.82 -10.26
CA LEU A 91 4.16 -4.05 -11.71
C LEU A 91 5.56 -3.73 -12.26
N TRP A 92 6.22 -2.69 -11.76
CA TRP A 92 7.62 -2.40 -12.12
C TRP A 92 8.61 -3.44 -11.59
N MET A 93 8.38 -3.97 -10.38
CA MET A 93 9.18 -5.08 -9.84
C MET A 93 9.07 -6.31 -10.75
N GLU A 94 7.87 -6.63 -11.22
CA GLU A 94 7.63 -7.71 -12.19
C GLU A 94 8.35 -7.42 -13.53
N ALA A 95 8.14 -6.24 -14.12
CA ALA A 95 8.74 -5.84 -15.40
C ALA A 95 10.28 -5.92 -15.35
N LYS A 96 10.88 -5.46 -14.25
CA LYS A 96 12.33 -5.44 -14.02
C LYS A 96 12.86 -6.77 -13.46
N LYS A 97 12.00 -7.76 -13.19
CA LYS A 97 12.33 -9.07 -12.59
C LYS A 97 13.07 -8.94 -11.25
N ILE A 98 12.71 -7.94 -10.46
CA ILE A 98 13.27 -7.72 -9.13
C ILE A 98 12.56 -8.66 -8.16
N LYS A 99 13.34 -9.34 -7.31
CA LYS A 99 12.77 -10.22 -6.28
C LYS A 99 12.07 -9.37 -5.21
N PHE A 100 10.81 -9.70 -4.93
CA PHE A 100 10.05 -9.07 -3.85
C PHE A 100 10.69 -9.30 -2.47
N PRO A 101 10.77 -8.26 -1.62
CA PRO A 101 11.17 -8.42 -0.24
C PRO A 101 10.08 -9.17 0.56
N PRO A 102 10.42 -9.74 1.72
CA PRO A 102 9.43 -10.34 2.61
C PRO A 102 8.39 -9.31 3.06
N ALA A 103 7.10 -9.60 2.85
CA ALA A 103 5.99 -8.76 3.33
C ALA A 103 5.27 -9.42 4.51
N MET A 104 4.58 -8.62 5.33
CA MET A 104 3.68 -9.13 6.35
C MET A 104 2.61 -10.02 5.70
N ALA A 105 2.42 -11.22 6.25
CA ALA A 105 1.36 -12.11 5.78
C ALA A 105 -0.01 -11.46 6.03
N LYS A 106 -0.83 -11.36 4.99
CA LYS A 106 -2.21 -10.86 5.11
C LYS A 106 -3.02 -11.77 6.04
N PRO A 107 -3.85 -11.21 6.94
CA PRO A 107 -4.52 -11.95 8.01
C PRO A 107 -5.79 -12.70 7.53
N TYR A 108 -5.69 -13.42 6.41
CA TYR A 108 -6.84 -14.08 5.79
C TYR A 108 -7.50 -15.14 6.68
N LYS A 109 -6.72 -15.85 7.50
CA LYS A 109 -7.23 -16.87 8.41
C LYS A 109 -8.07 -16.24 9.52
N GLU A 110 -7.57 -15.16 10.09
CA GLU A 110 -8.21 -14.40 11.14
C GLU A 110 -9.50 -13.75 10.63
N LEU A 111 -9.49 -13.21 9.40
CA LEU A 111 -10.68 -12.65 8.77
C LEU A 111 -11.77 -13.71 8.52
N ALA A 112 -11.39 -14.91 8.09
CA ALA A 112 -12.35 -16.00 7.88
C ALA A 112 -13.06 -16.44 9.18
N GLU A 113 -12.42 -16.28 10.33
CA GLU A 113 -13.03 -16.58 11.64
C GLU A 113 -14.00 -15.48 12.12
N ILE A 114 -13.82 -14.24 11.64
CA ILE A 114 -14.70 -13.10 11.98
C ILE A 114 -16.01 -13.13 11.17
N CYS A 115 -15.96 -13.60 9.92
CA CYS A 115 -17.09 -13.59 8.98
C CYS A 115 -18.00 -14.83 9.07
N LYS A 116 -18.16 -15.43 10.25
CA LYS A 116 -19.05 -16.57 10.50
C LYS A 116 -20.48 -16.16 10.86
#